data_AF-A0A2D5TH94-F1
#
_entry.id   AF-A0A2D5TH94-F1
#
_cell.length_a   1.000
_cell.length_b   1.000
_cell.length_c   1.000
_cell.angle_alpha   90.00
_cell.angle_beta   90.00
_cell.angle_gamma   90.00
#
_symmetry.space_group_name_H-M   'P 1'
#
loop_
_entity.id
_entity.type
_entity.pdbx_description
1 polymer ?
#
loop_
_entity_poly.entity_id
_entity_poly.type
_entity_poly.pdbx_seq_one_letter_code
_entity_poly.pdbx_strand_id
1 'polypeptide(L)' 'MLRTILRIFTWWHGQTLNTQFWSWRNGLKIGEDSTGNRFYQNHDGSRRWVIYEGDVDASRVSPEWHGWLH' A
#
# COMPACT_ATOMS: atom_id res chain seq x y z
N MET A 1 -1.63 -15.82 20.67
CA MET A 1 -2.21 -14.64 21.38
C MET A 1 -1.27 -13.42 21.48
N LEU A 2 0.01 -13.48 21.05
CA LEU A 2 0.99 -12.40 21.26
C LEU A 2 1.30 -11.54 20.00
N ARG A 3 0.38 -11.44 19.02
CA ARG A 3 0.65 -10.72 17.75
C ARG A 3 -0.09 -9.37 17.61
N THR A 4 -1.07 -9.08 18.46
CA THR A 4 -1.93 -7.89 18.31
C THR A 4 -1.34 -6.65 18.98
N ILE A 5 -0.60 -6.80 20.08
CA ILE A 5 -0.05 -5.66 20.86
C ILE A 5 1.16 -5.03 20.15
N LEU A 6 1.95 -5.80 19.41
CA LEU A 6 3.11 -5.27 18.66
C LEU A 6 2.69 -4.37 17.48
N ARG A 7 1.49 -4.55 16.90
CA ARG A 7 0.99 -3.70 15.80
C ARG A 7 0.76 -2.24 16.21
N ILE A 8 0.63 -1.95 17.50
CA ILE A 8 0.47 -0.58 18.02
C ILE A 8 1.82 0.17 17.99
N PHE A 9 2.94 -0.54 18.11
CA PHE A 9 4.29 0.05 18.14
C PHE A 9 5.07 -0.06 16.82
N THR A 10 4.56 -0.80 15.83
CA THR A 10 5.21 -0.96 14.51
C THR A 10 4.59 -0.08 13.40
N TRP A 11 4.07 1.10 13.75
CA TRP A 11 3.51 2.06 12.77
C TRP A 11 4.49 2.51 11.67
N TRP A 12 5.79 2.21 11.84
CA TRP A 12 6.86 2.45 10.86
C TRP A 12 7.04 1.31 9.83
N HIS A 13 6.57 0.09 10.08
CA HIS A 13 6.82 -1.08 9.22
C HIS A 13 5.75 -1.33 8.13
N GLY A 14 5.11 -0.26 7.63
CA GLY A 14 4.15 -0.35 6.53
C GLY A 14 2.96 0.61 6.65
N GLN A 15 1.83 0.27 6.03
CA GLN A 15 0.64 1.11 6.05
C GLN A 15 -0.01 1.20 7.44
N THR A 16 -0.57 2.36 7.79
CA THR A 16 -1.36 2.53 9.02
C THR A 16 -2.64 1.67 8.99
N LEU A 17 -3.21 1.36 10.16
CA LEU A 17 -4.48 0.61 10.24
C LEU A 17 -5.63 1.34 9.53
N ASN A 18 -5.66 2.67 9.57
CA ASN A 18 -6.64 3.48 8.85
C ASN A 18 -6.49 3.31 7.33
N THR A 19 -5.25 3.38 6.81
CA THR A 19 -4.96 3.13 5.40
C THR A 19 -5.36 1.72 4.99
N GLN A 20 -5.10 0.72 5.84
CA GLN A 20 -5.47 -0.67 5.58
C GLN A 20 -7.00 -0.83 5.49
N PHE A 21 -7.75 -0.27 6.44
CA PHE A 21 -9.21 -0.33 6.43
C PHE A 21 -9.81 0.43 5.24
N TRP A 22 -9.31 1.63 4.95
CA TRP A 22 -9.79 2.43 3.83
C TRP A 22 -9.51 1.75 2.48
N SER A 23 -8.31 1.20 2.31
CA SER A 23 -7.92 0.48 1.09
C SER A 23 -8.74 -0.80 0.91
N TRP A 24 -9.05 -1.52 1.99
CA TRP A 24 -9.92 -2.69 1.91
C TRP A 24 -11.35 -2.32 1.49
N ARG A 25 -11.87 -1.19 1.96
CA ARG A 25 -13.24 -0.75 1.68
C ARG A 25 -13.40 -0.13 0.29
N ASN A 26 -12.37 0.57 -0.21
CA ASN A 26 -12.47 1.43 -1.39
C ASN A 26 -11.47 1.10 -2.51
N GLY A 27 -10.48 0.24 -2.24
CA GLY A 27 -9.41 -0.08 -3.18
C GLY A 27 -9.68 -1.34 -3.98
N LEU A 28 -9.55 -1.21 -5.29
CA LEU A 28 -9.39 -2.30 -6.25
C LEU A 28 -7.90 -2.54 -6.45
N LYS A 29 -7.42 -3.77 -6.20
CA LYS A 29 -6.02 -4.14 -6.49
C LYS A 29 -5.84 -4.20 -8.02
N ILE A 30 -4.94 -3.38 -8.56
CA ILE A 30 -4.65 -3.31 -9.99
C ILE A 30 -3.44 -4.20 -10.34
N GLY A 31 -2.46 -4.29 -9.44
CA GLY A 31 -1.29 -5.12 -9.69
C GLY A 31 -0.31 -5.14 -8.53
N GLU A 32 0.83 -5.73 -8.81
CA GLU A 32 1.94 -5.91 -7.88
C GLU A 32 3.25 -5.83 -8.67
N ASP A 33 4.28 -5.18 -8.11
CA ASP A 33 5.60 -5.14 -8.73
C ASP A 33 6.51 -6.29 -8.24
N SER A 34 7.70 -6.40 -8.85
CA SER A 34 8.71 -7.39 -8.50
C SER A 34 9.26 -7.27 -7.07
N THR A 35 9.04 -6.12 -6.41
CA THR A 35 9.46 -5.86 -5.03
C THR A 35 8.35 -6.16 -4.02
N GLY A 36 7.15 -6.53 -4.49
CA GLY A 36 5.98 -6.87 -3.68
C GLY A 36 5.09 -5.68 -3.35
N ASN A 37 5.36 -4.48 -3.87
CA ASN A 37 4.46 -3.35 -3.66
C ASN A 37 3.15 -3.58 -4.39
N ARG A 38 2.03 -3.28 -3.73
CA ARG A 38 0.70 -3.52 -4.26
C ARG A 38 0.05 -2.20 -4.66
N PHE A 39 -0.48 -2.16 -5.86
CA PHE A 39 -1.06 -0.95 -6.46
C PHE A 39 -2.57 -1.03 -6.44
N TYR A 40 -3.20 0.06 -6.00
CA TYR A 40 -4.64 0.14 -5.78
C TYR A 40 -5.22 1.39 -6.44
N GLN A 41 -6.43 1.24 -6.94
CA GLN A 41 -7.24 2.33 -7.47
C GLN A 41 -8.64 2.26 -6.88
N ASN A 42 -9.33 3.38 -6.73
CA ASN A 42 -10.76 3.35 -6.43
C ASN A 42 -11.59 3.03 -7.69
N HIS A 43 -12.84 2.63 -7.49
CA HIS A 43 -13.72 2.16 -8.57
C HIS A 43 -13.98 3.22 -9.67
N ASP A 44 -13.93 4.51 -9.33
CA ASP A 44 -14.11 5.61 -10.29
C ASP A 44 -12.80 6.09 -10.93
N GLY A 45 -11.67 5.52 -10.51
CA GLY A 45 -10.35 5.84 -11.03
C GLY A 45 -9.74 7.16 -10.58
N SER A 46 -10.42 7.94 -9.75
CA SER A 46 -9.99 9.28 -9.31
C SER A 46 -8.81 9.28 -8.34
N ARG A 47 -8.51 8.15 -7.70
CA ARG A 47 -7.37 8.00 -6.79
C ARG A 47 -6.60 6.73 -7.07
N ARG A 48 -5.28 6.85 -7.10
CA ARG A 48 -4.31 5.76 -7.23
C ARG A 48 -3.33 5.84 -6.07
N TRP A 49 -2.98 4.70 -5.49
CA TRP A 49 -2.01 4.64 -4.41
C TRP A 49 -1.29 3.29 -4.40
N VAL A 50 -0.18 3.26 -3.67
CA VAL A 50 0.66 2.08 -3.47
C VAL A 50 0.71 1.72 -1.99
N ILE A 51 0.67 0.41 -1.71
CA ILE A 51 0.97 -0.16 -0.39
C ILE A 51 2.32 -0.87 -0.52
N TYR A 52 3.34 -0.31 0.11
CA TYR A 52 4.69 -0.87 0.12
C TYR A 52 4.77 -2.16 0.93
N GLU A 53 5.61 -3.08 0.47
CA GLU A 53 5.97 -4.28 1.22
C GLU A 53 7.24 -3.99 2.06
N GLY A 54 7.03 -3.65 3.34
CA GLY A 54 8.10 -3.28 4.28
C GLY A 54 8.25 -1.76 4.44
N ASP A 55 9.49 -1.27 4.38
CA ASP A 55 9.81 0.15 4.54
C ASP A 55 9.18 1.01 3.43
N VAL A 56 8.58 2.13 3.84
CA VAL A 56 7.94 3.09 2.93
C VAL A 56 9.02 3.93 2.26
N ASP A 57 9.38 3.56 1.04
CA ASP A 57 10.37 4.27 0.22
C ASP A 57 9.87 4.41 -1.23
N ALA A 58 9.67 5.64 -1.67
CA ALA A 58 9.17 5.97 -3.00
C ALA A 58 10.12 5.53 -4.14
N SER A 59 11.41 5.38 -3.85
CA SER A 59 12.39 4.89 -4.83
C SER A 59 12.23 3.41 -5.19
N ARG A 60 11.46 2.66 -4.39
CA ARG A 60 11.20 1.23 -4.60
C ARG A 60 10.06 0.95 -5.57
N VAL A 61 9.35 1.98 -6.03
CA VAL A 61 8.33 1.83 -7.08
C VAL A 61 9.04 1.61 -8.42
N SER A 62 8.71 0.53 -9.10
CA SER A 62 9.29 0.24 -10.42
C SER A 62 8.85 1.27 -11.48
N PRO A 63 9.65 1.48 -12.54
CA PRO A 63 9.40 2.55 -13.52
C PRO A 63 8.01 2.50 -14.17
N GLU A 64 7.48 1.30 -14.44
CA GLU A 64 6.16 1.11 -15.03
C GLU A 64 5.03 1.62 -14.14
N TRP A 65 5.17 1.48 -12.82
CA TRP A 65 4.17 1.93 -11.85
C TRP A 65 4.36 3.38 -11.44
N HIS A 66 5.58 3.92 -11.55
CA HIS A 66 5.86 5.33 -11.29
C HIS A 66 5.05 6.24 -12.21
N GLY A 67 4.94 5.88 -13.50
CA GLY A 67 4.13 6.61 -14.48
C GLY A 67 2.63 6.42 -14.30
N TRP A 68 2.19 5.29 -13.72
CA TRP A 68 0.77 5.05 -13.43
C TRP A 68 0.27 5.80 -12.20
N LEU A 69 1.13 6.04 -11.21
CA LEU A 69 0.80 6.77 -9.98
C LEU A 69 0.67 8.28 -10.17
N HIS A 70 1.31 8.85 -11.20
CA HIS A 70 1.27 10.28 -11.54
C HIS A 70 0.25 10.54 -12.67
#